data_AF-A0A6J5KCK9-F1
#
_entry.id   AF-A0A6J5KCK9-F1
#
_cell.length_a   1.000
_cell.length_b   1.000
_cell.length_c   1.000
_cell.angle_alpha   90.00
_cell.angle_beta   90.00
_cell.angle_gamma   90.00
#
_symmetry.space_group_name_H-M   'P 1'
#
loop_
_entity.id
_entity.type
_entity.pdbx_description
1 polymer ?
#
loop_
_entity_poly.entity_id
_entity_poly.type
_entity_poly.pdbx_seq_one_letter_code
_entity_poly.pdbx_strand_id
1 'polypeptide(L)'
;MSLVEVKVPDIGDFKDVDVIEVNIKPGDTIEQEQSLLTLESDKASMEVPSDTAGTVKEVRIKAGDKVSQGTVIALVETSGAAASAKDAPKAAAPAPAPAPAPKAAAPAPQAGSFSGSADIECDMLVLGSGPGGYSAAFRSADLGMKTVLVERYSTLGGVCLNVGCIPSKALLHTALVIDEAEALGSHGITFGKPQIDLDKLRDFKSGVVKKLTGGLAGMAKARKVEVVTGTGAFVDPNHMEVQTEGGKKVVRFKQAIIAAGSEAVKLPFIPEDPRVVDSTGALELRQIPQRMLVIGGGIIGLEMATVYATLGAQIDVVEMLDGLMAGADRDLVKVWEKYNSKRFANVMLKTKTTAAEAKEDGIYVSFEGEKAPAEAQRYDLVLVAVGRTPNGKKIGAEKAGVAVTDRGFIDVDKQMRTNVPHIFAIGDIVGQPMLAHKAVHEGHVAAEAAHGEKAYFDAIQIPSVAYTDPEVAWAGKTEDQLKAAGIKYGKAVFPWAASGRAIANGRDEGFTKLLFDEETHRVIGGGIVGLNAGDLISEVCLAVEMGADATDIGKTIHPHPTLGESIGMAAELYEGVCTDLPPQKKK
;
A
#
# COMPACT_ATOMS: atom_id res chain seq x y z
N MET A 1 -47.16 14.89 11.90
CA MET A 1 -46.19 15.36 10.90
C MET A 1 -45.94 16.82 11.18
N SER A 2 -44.68 17.18 11.40
CA SER A 2 -44.26 18.53 11.79
C SER A 2 -43.50 19.14 10.62
N LEU A 3 -43.92 20.32 10.17
CA LEU A 3 -43.14 21.11 9.21
C LEU A 3 -42.04 21.82 9.98
N VAL A 4 -40.79 21.59 9.59
CA VAL A 4 -39.59 22.20 10.17
C VAL A 4 -38.97 23.13 9.13
N GLU A 5 -38.59 24.33 9.55
CA GLU A 5 -37.82 25.26 8.71
C GLU A 5 -36.34 24.88 8.76
N VAL A 6 -35.76 24.53 7.60
CA VAL A 6 -34.31 24.37 7.46
C VAL A 6 -33.70 25.71 7.11
N LYS A 7 -32.67 26.12 7.83
CA LYS A 7 -32.05 27.46 7.74
C LYS A 7 -30.58 27.36 7.35
N VAL A 8 -30.04 28.45 6.78
CA VAL A 8 -28.60 28.60 6.56
C VAL A 8 -27.87 28.51 7.90
N PRO A 9 -26.94 27.55 8.09
CA PRO A 9 -26.21 27.34 9.33
C PRO A 9 -25.22 28.49 9.57
N ASP A 10 -24.45 28.40 10.65
CA ASP A 10 -23.36 29.35 10.88
C ASP A 10 -22.32 29.24 9.76
N ILE A 11 -22.23 30.31 8.95
CA ILE A 11 -21.28 30.43 7.85
C ILE A 11 -20.08 31.32 8.23
N GLY A 12 -19.90 31.67 9.51
CA GLY A 12 -18.88 32.59 9.99
C GLY A 12 -19.29 34.08 9.84
N ASP A 13 -18.31 34.99 9.75
CA ASP A 13 -18.55 36.44 9.67
C ASP A 13 -19.15 36.94 8.33
N PHE A 14 -19.54 36.03 7.43
CA PHE A 14 -20.06 36.36 6.11
C PHE A 14 -21.54 36.78 6.18
N LYS A 15 -21.87 37.90 5.52
CA LYS A 15 -23.23 38.43 5.37
C LYS A 15 -23.53 38.64 3.90
N ASP A 16 -24.78 38.39 3.50
CA ASP A 16 -25.28 38.60 2.13
C ASP A 16 -24.49 37.84 1.04
N VAL A 17 -24.28 36.54 1.26
CA VAL A 17 -23.54 35.64 0.36
C VAL A 17 -24.43 35.16 -0.78
N ASP A 18 -23.89 35.11 -2.00
CA ASP A 18 -24.64 34.76 -3.20
C ASP A 18 -24.89 33.24 -3.28
N VAL A 19 -26.14 32.85 -3.56
CA VAL A 19 -26.51 31.46 -3.83
C VAL A 19 -26.25 31.15 -5.30
N ILE A 20 -25.29 30.28 -5.60
CA ILE A 20 -24.93 29.93 -6.98
C ILE A 20 -25.68 28.70 -7.49
N GLU A 21 -26.06 27.78 -6.60
CA GLU A 21 -26.78 26.55 -6.96
C GLU A 21 -27.73 26.11 -5.84
N VAL A 22 -28.92 25.61 -6.21
CA VAL A 22 -29.89 25.04 -5.27
C VAL A 22 -30.11 23.58 -5.67
N ASN A 23 -29.71 22.66 -4.79
CA ASN A 23 -29.61 21.22 -5.06
C ASN A 23 -30.86 20.43 -4.66
N ILE A 24 -31.94 21.11 -4.26
CA ILE A 24 -33.18 20.51 -3.78
C ILE A 24 -34.41 21.03 -4.50
N LYS A 25 -35.44 20.20 -4.64
CA LYS A 25 -36.75 20.54 -5.21
C LYS A 25 -37.89 20.08 -4.29
N PRO A 26 -39.07 20.74 -4.35
CA PRO A 26 -40.27 20.24 -3.67
C PRO A 26 -40.58 18.79 -4.09
N GLY A 27 -40.68 17.90 -3.11
CA GLY A 27 -40.90 16.46 -3.30
C GLY A 27 -39.67 15.59 -3.04
N ASP A 28 -38.47 16.18 -2.96
CA ASP A 28 -37.24 15.43 -2.69
C ASP A 28 -37.16 14.96 -1.24
N THR A 29 -36.64 13.75 -1.03
CA THR A 29 -36.28 13.25 0.29
C THR A 29 -34.83 13.62 0.56
N ILE A 30 -34.59 14.32 1.67
CA ILE A 30 -33.25 14.77 2.07
C ILE A 30 -32.78 14.05 3.35
N GLU A 31 -31.50 13.68 3.40
CA GLU A 31 -30.83 13.12 4.57
C GLU A 31 -30.13 14.22 5.40
N GLN A 32 -29.86 13.95 6.68
CA GLN A 32 -29.05 14.84 7.51
C GLN A 32 -27.62 14.92 6.92
N GLU A 33 -27.02 16.11 6.91
CA GLU A 33 -25.73 16.43 6.26
C GLU A 33 -25.75 16.43 4.71
N GLN A 34 -26.90 16.22 4.05
CA GLN A 34 -27.00 16.35 2.61
C GLN A 34 -26.88 17.81 2.17
N SER A 35 -26.06 18.09 1.15
CA SER A 35 -25.88 19.42 0.56
C SER A 35 -27.17 19.95 -0.08
N LEU A 36 -27.67 21.08 0.41
CA LEU A 36 -28.93 21.70 -0.02
C LEU A 36 -28.74 22.80 -1.05
N LEU A 37 -27.67 23.58 -0.91
CA LEU A 37 -27.32 24.67 -1.82
C LEU A 37 -25.82 24.97 -1.74
N THR A 38 -25.31 25.66 -2.76
CA THR A 38 -23.93 26.13 -2.82
C THR A 38 -23.92 27.65 -2.77
N LEU A 39 -23.17 28.19 -1.82
CA LEU A 39 -22.92 29.62 -1.64
C LEU A 39 -21.55 29.97 -2.19
N GLU A 40 -21.43 31.15 -2.80
CA GLU A 40 -20.15 31.69 -3.26
C GLU A 40 -19.86 33.03 -2.59
N SER A 41 -18.69 33.11 -1.95
CA SER A 41 -18.12 34.35 -1.44
C SER A 41 -16.91 34.76 -2.27
N ASP A 42 -16.38 35.97 -2.03
CA ASP A 42 -15.13 36.47 -2.63
C ASP A 42 -13.90 35.58 -2.36
N LYS A 43 -14.00 34.61 -1.45
CA LYS A 43 -12.87 33.80 -0.94
C LYS A 43 -13.04 32.29 -1.09
N ALA A 44 -14.27 31.79 -1.19
CA ALA A 44 -14.56 30.35 -1.28
C ALA A 44 -16.01 30.08 -1.68
N SER A 45 -16.22 28.95 -2.35
CA SER A 45 -17.53 28.31 -2.49
C SER A 45 -17.75 27.36 -1.31
N MET A 46 -18.94 27.40 -0.70
CA MET A 46 -19.31 26.62 0.47
C MET A 46 -20.64 25.92 0.23
N GLU A 47 -20.70 24.62 0.53
CA GLU A 47 -21.94 23.86 0.49
C GLU A 47 -22.66 23.95 1.84
N VAL A 48 -23.98 24.10 1.81
CA VAL A 48 -24.83 24.18 3.00
C VAL A 48 -25.50 22.83 3.24
N PRO A 49 -25.11 22.08 4.29
CA PRO A 49 -25.74 20.80 4.62
C PRO A 49 -27.11 20.96 5.29
N SER A 50 -27.95 19.93 5.20
CA SER A 50 -29.22 19.84 5.92
C SER A 50 -29.03 19.49 7.39
N ASP A 51 -29.70 20.23 8.29
CA ASP A 51 -29.73 19.93 9.72
C ASP A 51 -30.75 18.83 10.09
N THR A 52 -31.62 18.45 9.16
CA THR A 52 -32.77 17.57 9.40
C THR A 52 -33.01 16.65 8.21
N ALA A 53 -33.43 15.41 8.47
CA ALA A 53 -33.89 14.48 7.44
C ALA A 53 -35.42 14.55 7.26
N GLY A 54 -35.91 14.50 6.02
CA GLY A 54 -37.34 14.53 5.74
C GLY A 54 -37.67 14.81 4.28
N THR A 55 -38.95 15.06 3.98
CA THR A 55 -39.39 15.37 2.60
C THR A 55 -39.59 16.87 2.44
N VAL A 56 -38.93 17.46 1.44
CA VAL A 56 -39.01 18.89 1.12
C VAL A 56 -40.40 19.21 0.57
N LYS A 57 -41.13 20.12 1.23
CA LYS A 57 -42.46 20.58 0.77
C LYS A 57 -42.39 21.85 -0.07
N GLU A 58 -41.50 22.76 0.30
CA GLU A 58 -41.38 24.07 -0.32
C GLU A 58 -39.93 24.55 -0.20
N VAL A 59 -39.35 25.03 -1.30
CA VAL A 59 -38.01 25.66 -1.32
C VAL A 59 -38.23 27.17 -1.44
N ARG A 60 -37.61 27.95 -0.56
CA ARG A 60 -37.83 29.41 -0.43
C ARG A 60 -36.69 30.28 -0.96
N ILE A 61 -35.66 29.65 -1.51
CA ILE A 61 -34.46 30.30 -2.03
C ILE A 61 -34.27 29.85 -3.48
N LYS A 62 -33.78 30.76 -4.34
CA LYS A 62 -33.38 30.46 -5.72
C LYS A 62 -31.93 30.88 -5.97
N ALA A 63 -31.31 30.32 -7.00
CA ALA A 63 -30.01 30.78 -7.46
C ALA A 63 -30.06 32.28 -7.82
N GLY A 64 -29.07 33.03 -7.36
CA GLY A 64 -28.97 34.49 -7.45
C GLY A 64 -29.52 35.27 -6.27
N ASP A 65 -30.10 34.63 -5.25
CA ASP A 65 -30.48 35.29 -4.00
C ASP A 65 -29.27 35.47 -3.06
N LYS A 66 -29.34 36.49 -2.20
CA LYS A 66 -28.34 36.74 -1.15
C LYS A 66 -28.85 36.28 0.19
N VAL A 67 -28.04 35.49 0.90
CA VAL A 67 -28.45 34.85 2.15
C VAL A 67 -27.43 35.09 3.27
N SER A 68 -27.93 35.13 4.49
CA SER A 68 -27.12 35.20 5.72
C SER A 68 -27.50 34.06 6.67
N GLN A 69 -26.68 33.81 7.69
CA GLN A 69 -27.00 32.85 8.76
C GLN A 69 -28.45 33.04 9.25
N GLY A 70 -29.19 31.94 9.35
CA GLY A 70 -30.59 31.93 9.78
C GLY A 70 -31.63 32.17 8.69
N THR A 71 -31.23 32.43 7.44
CA THR A 71 -32.17 32.54 6.30
C THR A 71 -32.83 31.19 6.03
N VAL A 72 -34.15 31.16 5.84
CA VAL A 72 -34.92 29.91 5.63
C VAL A 72 -34.72 29.40 4.20
N ILE A 73 -34.18 28.19 4.08
CA ILE A 73 -33.90 27.50 2.81
C ILE A 73 -35.15 26.77 2.30
N ALA A 74 -35.75 25.94 3.15
CA ALA A 74 -36.87 25.09 2.78
C ALA A 74 -37.74 24.71 3.98
N LEU A 75 -38.99 24.33 3.71
CA LEU A 75 -39.88 23.68 4.67
C LEU A 75 -39.84 22.17 4.44
N VAL A 76 -39.48 21.43 5.48
CA VAL A 76 -39.31 19.97 5.43
C VAL A 76 -40.34 19.31 6.35
N GLU A 77 -41.07 18.34 5.82
CA GLU A 77 -42.00 17.54 6.61
C GLU A 77 -41.23 16.40 7.30
N THR A 78 -41.25 16.42 8.63
CA THR A 78 -40.65 15.39 9.47
C THR A 78 -41.73 14.54 10.13
N SER A 79 -41.47 13.24 10.24
CA SER A 79 -42.30 12.29 11.00
C SER A 79 -42.06 12.45 12.51
N GLY A 80 -42.58 13.55 13.08
CA GLY A 80 -42.26 13.96 14.45
C GLY A 80 -42.80 13.07 15.58
N ALA A 81 -41.97 12.91 16.61
CA ALA A 81 -42.35 12.98 18.02
C ALA A 81 -41.24 13.74 18.79
N ALA A 82 -41.58 14.84 19.47
CA ALA A 82 -40.67 15.62 20.32
C ALA A 82 -41.38 16.11 21.60
N ALA A 83 -40.68 16.04 22.75
CA ALA A 83 -40.68 16.96 23.92
C ALA A 83 -40.03 16.22 25.14
N SER A 84 -38.79 16.53 25.57
CA SER A 84 -38.30 17.63 26.44
C SER A 84 -37.77 17.10 27.79
N ALA A 85 -36.46 17.23 28.08
CA ALA A 85 -35.93 17.34 29.46
C ALA A 85 -34.44 17.77 29.47
N LYS A 86 -34.13 18.60 30.48
CA LYS A 86 -32.92 19.32 30.88
C LYS A 86 -31.61 18.52 30.99
N ASP A 87 -30.52 19.29 30.97
CA ASP A 87 -29.11 19.01 31.36
C ASP A 87 -28.85 17.74 32.19
N ALA A 88 -28.12 16.79 31.58
CA ALA A 88 -27.20 15.81 32.17
C ALA A 88 -26.36 15.18 31.02
N PRO A 89 -25.10 14.80 31.25
CA PRO A 89 -24.11 14.61 30.17
C PRO A 89 -24.48 13.43 29.27
N LYS A 90 -24.63 13.69 27.97
CA LYS A 90 -24.96 12.68 26.97
C LYS A 90 -23.73 11.81 26.71
N ALA A 91 -23.90 10.52 26.96
CA ALA A 91 -22.92 9.47 26.72
C ALA A 91 -22.37 9.52 25.29
N ALA A 92 -21.06 9.33 25.19
CA ALA A 92 -20.30 9.27 23.94
C ALA A 92 -20.93 8.27 22.95
N ALA A 93 -20.97 8.67 21.67
CA ALA A 93 -21.11 7.73 20.56
C ALA A 93 -20.01 6.66 20.68
N PRO A 94 -20.24 5.41 20.22
CA PRO A 94 -19.24 4.36 20.32
C PRO A 94 -17.98 4.83 19.61
N ALA A 95 -16.89 4.92 20.38
CA ALA A 95 -15.57 5.20 19.83
C ALA A 95 -15.30 4.25 18.66
N PRO A 96 -14.60 4.68 17.60
CA PRO A 96 -13.99 3.73 16.68
C PRO A 96 -13.20 2.74 17.52
N ALA A 97 -13.42 1.44 17.26
CA ALA A 97 -12.83 0.39 18.07
C ALA A 97 -11.33 0.68 18.26
N PRO A 98 -10.83 0.72 19.51
CA PRO A 98 -9.40 0.87 19.74
C PRO A 98 -8.68 -0.21 18.94
N ALA A 99 -7.48 0.13 18.43
CA ALA A 99 -6.57 -0.85 17.83
C ALA A 99 -6.67 -2.14 18.64
N PRO A 100 -6.97 -3.29 18.00
CA PRO A 100 -7.41 -4.48 18.72
C PRO A 100 -6.42 -4.73 19.85
N ALA A 101 -6.93 -4.79 21.08
CA ALA A 101 -6.17 -5.29 22.22
C ALA A 101 -5.47 -6.58 21.76
N PRO A 102 -4.20 -6.82 22.15
CA PRO A 102 -3.44 -7.96 21.67
C PRO A 102 -4.33 -9.19 21.76
N LYS A 103 -4.69 -9.71 20.58
CA LYS A 103 -5.62 -10.83 20.45
C LYS A 103 -5.03 -11.92 21.34
N ALA A 104 -5.84 -12.49 22.24
CA ALA A 104 -5.38 -13.54 23.14
C ALA A 104 -4.55 -14.54 22.31
N ALA A 105 -3.27 -14.70 22.69
CA ALA A 105 -2.32 -15.51 21.93
C ALA A 105 -2.98 -16.86 21.65
N ALA A 106 -2.90 -17.31 20.39
CA ALA A 106 -3.43 -18.62 20.03
C ALA A 106 -2.86 -19.67 21.01
N PRO A 107 -3.67 -20.58 21.56
CA PRO A 107 -3.25 -21.51 22.58
C PRO A 107 -2.01 -22.29 22.10
N ALA A 108 -0.97 -22.35 22.94
CA ALA A 108 0.29 -22.98 22.58
C ALA A 108 0.07 -24.46 22.25
N PRO A 109 0.47 -24.94 21.05
CA PRO A 109 0.29 -26.33 20.67
C PRO A 109 1.22 -27.24 21.47
N GLN A 110 0.82 -28.51 21.61
CA GLN A 110 1.67 -29.53 22.21
C GLN A 110 2.82 -29.85 21.24
N ALA A 111 4.05 -29.55 21.65
CA ALA A 111 5.25 -29.79 20.84
C ALA A 111 5.45 -31.30 20.56
N GLY A 112 6.01 -31.58 19.39
CA GLY A 112 6.46 -32.92 19.01
C GLY A 112 7.71 -33.36 19.76
N SER A 113 8.13 -34.60 19.51
CA SER A 113 9.38 -35.17 20.01
C SER A 113 10.07 -35.97 18.91
N PHE A 114 11.33 -35.67 18.61
CA PHE A 114 12.16 -36.45 17.69
C PHE A 114 13.19 -37.30 18.44
N SER A 115 13.34 -38.57 18.06
CA SER A 115 14.26 -39.54 18.70
C SER A 115 15.34 -40.09 17.76
N GLY A 116 15.46 -39.55 16.54
CA GLY A 116 16.48 -39.95 15.57
C GLY A 116 17.79 -39.18 15.71
N SER A 117 18.79 -39.51 14.88
CA SER A 117 20.03 -38.73 14.75
C SER A 117 19.83 -37.52 13.83
N ALA A 118 20.56 -36.44 14.09
CA ALA A 118 20.64 -35.29 13.19
C ALA A 118 21.73 -35.50 12.12
N ASP A 119 21.45 -35.12 10.88
CA ASP A 119 22.42 -35.13 9.79
C ASP A 119 23.30 -33.87 9.82
N ILE A 120 22.74 -32.75 10.28
CA ILE A 120 23.40 -31.45 10.37
C ILE A 120 23.10 -30.84 11.74
N GLU A 121 24.11 -30.24 12.38
CA GLU A 121 23.93 -29.45 13.60
C GLU A 121 24.40 -28.00 13.38
N CYS A 122 23.64 -27.03 13.84
CA CYS A 122 23.95 -25.60 13.69
C CYS A 122 23.58 -24.78 14.93
N ASP A 123 24.20 -23.61 15.07
CA ASP A 123 23.80 -22.62 16.07
C ASP A 123 22.52 -21.92 15.63
N MET A 124 22.45 -21.55 14.35
CA MET A 124 21.32 -20.85 13.76
C MET A 124 20.78 -21.60 12.54
N LEU A 125 19.49 -21.92 12.55
CA LEU A 125 18.75 -22.35 11.38
C LEU A 125 17.87 -21.20 10.88
N VAL A 126 17.91 -20.90 9.58
CA VAL A 126 16.98 -19.95 8.96
C VAL A 126 16.13 -20.69 7.92
N LEU A 127 14.80 -20.61 8.05
CA LEU A 127 13.86 -21.23 7.12
C LEU A 127 13.34 -20.19 6.11
N GLY A 128 13.79 -20.30 4.86
CA GLY A 128 13.44 -19.41 3.76
C GLY A 128 14.55 -18.41 3.45
N SER A 129 14.84 -18.19 2.16
CA SER A 129 15.92 -17.32 1.69
C SER A 129 15.44 -16.01 1.06
N GLY A 130 14.23 -15.56 1.39
CA GLY A 130 13.75 -14.22 1.02
C GLY A 130 14.57 -13.09 1.66
N PRO A 131 14.21 -11.82 1.39
CA PRO A 131 14.92 -10.65 1.92
C PRO A 131 15.23 -10.73 3.42
N GLY A 132 14.25 -11.07 4.25
CA GLY A 132 14.50 -11.26 5.68
C GLY A 132 15.40 -12.45 5.98
N GLY A 133 15.15 -13.59 5.34
CA GLY A 133 15.86 -14.84 5.62
C GLY A 133 17.35 -14.81 5.27
N TYR A 134 17.72 -14.40 4.05
CA TYR A 134 19.14 -14.33 3.72
C TYR A 134 19.86 -13.24 4.52
N SER A 135 19.20 -12.11 4.82
CA SER A 135 19.79 -11.05 5.65
C SER A 135 20.03 -11.53 7.09
N ALA A 136 19.06 -12.24 7.67
CA ALA A 136 19.19 -12.87 8.99
C ALA A 136 20.31 -13.92 9.00
N ALA A 137 20.38 -14.79 7.98
CA ALA A 137 21.42 -15.81 7.88
C ALA A 137 22.82 -15.21 7.72
N PHE A 138 22.95 -14.17 6.90
CA PHE A 138 24.23 -13.48 6.68
C PHE A 138 24.67 -12.72 7.92
N ARG A 139 23.76 -12.00 8.58
CA ARG A 139 24.03 -11.34 9.85
C ARG A 139 24.42 -12.35 10.94
N SER A 140 23.73 -13.48 11.00
CA SER A 140 24.04 -14.56 11.95
C SER A 140 25.46 -15.12 11.75
N ALA A 141 25.87 -15.34 10.49
CA ALA A 141 27.22 -15.76 10.16
C ALA A 141 28.26 -14.67 10.46
N ASP A 142 27.95 -13.41 10.19
CA ASP A 142 28.82 -12.26 10.52
C ASP A 142 29.01 -12.10 12.04
N LEU A 143 28.03 -12.53 12.85
CA LEU A 143 28.12 -12.63 14.32
C LEU A 143 28.80 -13.93 14.81
N GLY A 144 29.31 -14.77 13.90
CA GLY A 144 30.09 -15.96 14.23
C GLY A 144 29.27 -17.23 14.51
N MET A 145 27.97 -17.24 14.25
CA MET A 145 27.13 -18.43 14.44
C MET A 145 27.26 -19.40 13.27
N LYS A 146 27.42 -20.71 13.56
CA LYS A 146 27.32 -21.74 12.52
C LYS A 146 25.89 -21.75 11.98
N THR A 147 25.72 -21.29 10.75
CA THR A 147 24.40 -20.97 10.19
C THR A 147 24.03 -21.90 9.03
N VAL A 148 22.83 -22.47 9.09
CA VAL A 148 22.21 -23.25 8.03
C VAL A 148 21.00 -22.49 7.49
N LEU A 149 20.92 -22.32 6.16
CA LEU A 149 19.80 -21.70 5.46
C LEU A 149 19.04 -22.77 4.66
N VAL A 150 17.77 -22.99 4.99
CA VAL A 150 16.90 -23.94 4.28
C VAL A 150 16.06 -23.18 3.27
N GLU A 151 16.15 -23.56 2.00
CA GLU A 151 15.37 -22.96 0.90
C GLU A 151 14.84 -24.04 -0.02
N ARG A 152 13.56 -23.99 -0.40
CA ARG A 152 12.96 -25.01 -1.26
C ARG A 152 13.32 -24.86 -2.74
N TYR A 153 13.72 -23.66 -3.16
CA TYR A 153 14.17 -23.38 -4.52
C TYR A 153 15.69 -23.44 -4.67
N SER A 154 16.18 -23.54 -5.91
CA SER A 154 17.61 -23.58 -6.21
C SER A 154 18.31 -22.21 -6.12
N THR A 155 17.54 -21.11 -6.09
CA THR A 155 18.05 -19.73 -6.02
C THR A 155 17.65 -19.04 -4.72
N LEU A 156 18.56 -18.22 -4.18
CA LEU A 156 18.29 -17.37 -3.03
C LEU A 156 17.55 -16.08 -3.42
N GLY A 157 17.10 -15.33 -2.42
CA GLY A 157 16.46 -14.01 -2.57
C GLY A 157 14.93 -14.05 -2.57
N GLY A 158 14.34 -15.25 -2.51
CA GLY A 158 12.90 -15.51 -2.38
C GLY A 158 12.04 -14.77 -3.41
N VAL A 159 10.81 -14.42 -3.01
CA VAL A 159 9.82 -13.78 -3.88
C VAL A 159 10.34 -12.46 -4.44
N CYS A 160 10.86 -11.57 -3.59
CA CYS A 160 11.24 -10.21 -4.00
C CYS A 160 12.28 -10.19 -5.13
N LEU A 161 13.31 -11.03 -5.05
CA LEU A 161 14.34 -11.08 -6.08
C LEU A 161 13.89 -11.88 -7.32
N ASN A 162 13.26 -13.03 -7.14
CA ASN A 162 13.03 -13.96 -8.24
C ASN A 162 11.75 -13.67 -9.03
N VAL A 163 10.65 -13.31 -8.35
CA VAL A 163 9.29 -13.26 -8.90
C VAL A 163 8.46 -12.09 -8.32
N GLY A 164 9.13 -10.98 -7.99
CA GLY A 164 8.51 -9.85 -7.30
C GLY A 164 9.20 -8.54 -7.64
N CYS A 165 9.74 -7.84 -6.64
CA CYS A 165 10.34 -6.52 -6.72
C CYS A 165 11.29 -6.35 -7.92
N ILE A 166 12.33 -7.16 -8.02
CA ILE A 166 13.41 -6.94 -9.00
C ILE A 166 12.93 -7.09 -10.44
N PRO A 167 12.30 -8.21 -10.85
CA PRO A 167 11.82 -8.34 -12.22
C PRO A 167 10.70 -7.35 -12.56
N SER A 168 9.79 -7.02 -11.62
CA SER A 168 8.76 -6.01 -11.88
C SER A 168 9.35 -4.63 -12.12
N LYS A 169 10.31 -4.19 -11.28
CA LYS A 169 10.94 -2.87 -11.40
C LYS A 169 11.82 -2.75 -12.63
N ALA A 170 12.48 -3.84 -13.05
CA ALA A 170 13.20 -3.88 -14.32
C ALA A 170 12.26 -3.64 -15.52
N LEU A 171 11.07 -4.25 -15.51
CA LEU A 171 10.07 -4.08 -16.57
C LEU A 171 9.40 -2.70 -16.52
N LEU A 172 9.07 -2.20 -15.34
CA LEU A 172 8.51 -0.86 -15.15
C LEU A 172 9.47 0.22 -15.65
N HIS A 173 10.77 0.07 -15.40
CA HIS A 173 11.76 1.00 -15.97
C HIS A 173 11.75 0.97 -17.50
N THR A 174 11.68 -0.21 -18.12
CA THR A 174 11.54 -0.29 -19.58
C THR A 174 10.24 0.34 -20.08
N ALA A 175 9.12 0.14 -19.37
CA ALA A 175 7.85 0.77 -19.71
C ALA A 175 7.92 2.31 -19.61
N LEU A 176 8.49 2.84 -18.54
CA LEU A 176 8.70 4.28 -18.35
C LEU A 176 9.49 4.88 -19.53
N VAL A 177 10.59 4.26 -19.93
CA VAL A 177 11.42 4.78 -21.05
C VAL A 177 10.66 4.76 -22.39
N ILE A 178 9.78 3.78 -22.61
CA ILE A 178 8.92 3.76 -23.80
C ILE A 178 7.94 4.94 -23.78
N ASP A 179 7.26 5.14 -22.65
CA ASP A 179 6.28 6.21 -22.47
C ASP A 179 6.94 7.60 -22.57
N GLU A 180 8.14 7.77 -22.00
CA GLU A 180 8.93 9.02 -22.09
C GLU A 180 9.39 9.31 -23.53
N ALA A 181 9.82 8.29 -24.27
CA ALA A 181 10.20 8.46 -25.67
C ALA A 181 9.03 8.93 -26.55
N GLU A 182 7.81 8.45 -26.27
CA GLU A 182 6.60 8.95 -26.94
C GLU A 182 6.27 10.40 -26.52
N ALA A 183 6.37 10.71 -25.22
CA ALA A 183 6.06 12.04 -24.68
C ALA A 183 6.96 13.16 -25.25
N LEU A 184 8.21 12.84 -25.60
CA LEU A 184 9.16 13.77 -26.25
C LEU A 184 8.66 14.35 -27.58
N GLY A 185 7.66 13.76 -28.22
CA GLY A 185 7.02 14.32 -29.41
C GLY A 185 6.47 15.73 -29.17
N SER A 186 5.96 16.00 -27.96
CA SER A 186 5.50 17.35 -27.57
C SER A 186 6.64 18.38 -27.45
N HIS A 187 7.87 17.92 -27.28
CA HIS A 187 9.09 18.74 -27.26
C HIS A 187 9.74 18.86 -28.65
N GLY A 188 9.10 18.34 -29.70
CA GLY A 188 9.60 18.37 -31.07
C GLY A 188 10.60 17.26 -31.41
N ILE A 189 10.73 16.22 -30.56
CA ILE A 189 11.58 15.06 -30.81
C ILE A 189 10.70 13.82 -31.00
N THR A 190 10.55 13.37 -32.24
CA THR A 190 9.65 12.26 -32.58
C THR A 190 10.42 10.97 -32.81
N PHE A 191 10.01 9.90 -32.13
CA PHE A 191 10.43 8.53 -32.40
C PHE A 191 9.33 7.76 -33.14
N GLY A 192 9.71 6.73 -33.90
CA GLY A 192 8.73 5.75 -34.38
C GLY A 192 8.24 4.86 -33.24
N LYS A 193 7.10 4.18 -33.42
CA LYS A 193 6.64 3.17 -32.45
C LYS A 193 7.72 2.09 -32.26
N PRO A 194 8.03 1.67 -31.02
CA PRO A 194 9.05 0.66 -30.78
C PRO A 194 8.63 -0.69 -31.38
N GLN A 195 9.60 -1.41 -31.93
CA GLN A 195 9.43 -2.82 -32.26
C GLN A 195 9.80 -3.66 -31.04
N ILE A 196 8.82 -4.38 -30.48
CA ILE A 196 8.99 -5.14 -29.24
C ILE A 196 9.41 -6.57 -29.55
N ASP A 197 10.63 -6.92 -29.16
CA ASP A 197 11.14 -8.30 -29.11
C ASP A 197 10.96 -8.82 -27.68
N LEU A 198 9.88 -9.60 -27.49
CA LEU A 198 9.47 -10.05 -26.16
C LEU A 198 10.47 -11.02 -25.52
N ASP A 199 11.15 -11.83 -26.33
CA ASP A 199 12.15 -12.78 -25.85
C ASP A 199 13.39 -12.03 -25.32
N LYS A 200 13.87 -11.00 -26.04
CA LYS A 200 14.96 -10.16 -25.53
C LYS A 200 14.60 -9.40 -24.27
N LEU A 201 13.36 -8.90 -24.15
CA LEU A 201 12.88 -8.25 -22.94
C LEU A 201 12.87 -9.24 -21.75
N ARG A 202 12.41 -10.47 -21.99
CA ARG A 202 12.42 -11.54 -20.99
C ARG A 202 13.84 -11.93 -20.59
N ASP A 203 14.76 -11.99 -21.54
CA ASP A 203 16.18 -12.30 -21.31
C ASP A 203 16.87 -11.20 -20.50
N PHE A 204 16.62 -9.93 -20.79
CA PHE A 204 17.12 -8.80 -19.99
C PHE A 204 16.66 -8.93 -18.53
N LYS A 205 15.35 -9.05 -18.30
CA LYS A 205 14.76 -9.23 -16.96
C LYS A 205 15.40 -10.42 -16.24
N SER A 206 15.49 -11.56 -16.91
CA SER A 206 16.05 -12.80 -16.35
C SER A 206 17.56 -12.66 -16.07
N GLY A 207 18.29 -11.90 -16.89
CA GLY A 207 19.70 -11.58 -16.69
C GLY A 207 19.94 -10.74 -15.42
N VAL A 208 19.09 -9.76 -15.15
CA VAL A 208 19.13 -8.97 -13.90
C VAL A 208 18.94 -9.87 -12.68
N VAL A 209 17.90 -10.73 -12.70
CA VAL A 209 17.64 -11.69 -11.62
C VAL A 209 18.83 -12.63 -11.44
N LYS A 210 19.34 -13.24 -12.52
CA LYS A 210 20.47 -14.17 -12.49
C LYS A 210 21.74 -13.55 -11.91
N LYS A 211 22.04 -12.29 -12.26
CA LYS A 211 23.20 -11.57 -11.73
C LYS A 211 23.13 -11.44 -10.21
N LEU A 212 21.96 -11.05 -9.71
CA LEU A 212 21.73 -10.83 -8.28
C LEU A 212 21.66 -12.14 -7.48
N THR A 213 20.99 -13.18 -8.01
CA THR A 213 20.94 -14.50 -7.34
C THR A 213 22.33 -15.15 -7.29
N GLY A 214 23.13 -15.01 -8.36
CA GLY A 214 24.54 -15.42 -8.37
C GLY A 214 25.37 -14.69 -7.32
N GLY A 215 25.15 -13.38 -7.15
CA GLY A 215 25.76 -12.57 -6.09
C GLY A 215 25.40 -13.05 -4.69
N LEU A 216 24.11 -13.34 -4.42
CA LEU A 216 23.68 -13.90 -3.13
C LEU A 216 24.32 -15.27 -2.85
N ALA A 217 24.39 -16.16 -3.84
CA ALA A 217 25.05 -17.45 -3.69
C ALA A 217 26.55 -17.29 -3.37
N GLY A 218 27.23 -16.35 -4.03
CA GLY A 218 28.62 -15.99 -3.73
C GLY A 218 28.80 -15.47 -2.29
N MET A 219 27.90 -14.60 -1.83
CA MET A 219 27.93 -14.06 -0.46
C MET A 219 27.65 -15.12 0.61
N ALA A 220 26.70 -16.03 0.37
CA ALA A 220 26.42 -17.15 1.28
C ALA A 220 27.67 -18.02 1.46
N LYS A 221 28.34 -18.36 0.34
CA LYS A 221 29.59 -19.12 0.35
C LYS A 221 30.72 -18.37 1.08
N ALA A 222 30.88 -17.07 0.83
CA ALA A 222 31.91 -16.26 1.47
C ALA A 222 31.74 -16.20 3.00
N ARG A 223 30.49 -16.21 3.48
CA ARG A 223 30.13 -16.26 4.90
C ARG A 223 30.07 -17.66 5.49
N LYS A 224 30.34 -18.71 4.69
CA LYS A 224 30.25 -20.12 5.10
C LYS A 224 28.86 -20.50 5.62
N VAL A 225 27.80 -19.88 5.09
CA VAL A 225 26.43 -20.30 5.34
C VAL A 225 26.16 -21.57 4.54
N GLU A 226 25.78 -22.65 5.22
CA GLU A 226 25.41 -23.90 4.56
C GLU A 226 23.98 -23.80 4.04
N VAL A 227 23.80 -23.86 2.72
CA VAL A 227 22.47 -23.83 2.09
C VAL A 227 21.98 -25.26 1.87
N VAL A 228 20.84 -25.60 2.46
CA VAL A 228 20.17 -26.89 2.26
C VAL A 228 18.94 -26.67 1.38
N THR A 229 19.02 -27.14 0.13
CA THR A 229 17.91 -27.04 -0.80
C THR A 229 16.87 -28.13 -0.55
N GLY A 230 15.67 -27.75 -0.16
CA GLY A 230 14.55 -28.66 0.09
C GLY A 230 13.41 -28.02 0.89
N THR A 231 12.32 -28.76 1.03
CA THR A 231 11.15 -28.29 1.80
C THR A 231 11.36 -28.62 3.28
N GLY A 232 11.51 -27.58 4.10
CA GLY A 232 11.68 -27.69 5.55
C GLY A 232 10.36 -27.71 6.32
N ALA A 233 10.24 -28.60 7.30
CA ALA A 233 9.16 -28.62 8.29
C ALA A 233 9.71 -28.95 9.68
N PHE A 234 9.26 -28.25 10.71
CA PHE A 234 9.60 -28.59 12.09
C PHE A 234 9.03 -29.97 12.45
N VAL A 235 9.80 -30.73 13.22
CA VAL A 235 9.35 -32.03 13.77
C VAL A 235 9.31 -32.04 15.29
N ASP A 236 10.07 -31.14 15.93
CA ASP A 236 10.01 -30.81 17.35
C ASP A 236 10.59 -29.38 17.56
N PRO A 237 10.74 -28.87 18.81
CA PRO A 237 11.28 -27.53 19.08
C PRO A 237 12.73 -27.28 18.66
N ASN A 238 13.52 -28.30 18.31
CA ASN A 238 14.96 -28.20 18.05
C ASN A 238 15.43 -28.92 16.78
N HIS A 239 14.51 -29.53 16.03
CA HIS A 239 14.80 -30.25 14.81
C HIS A 239 13.87 -29.84 13.66
N MET A 240 14.48 -29.65 12.49
CA MET A 240 13.79 -29.46 11.24
C MET A 240 14.12 -30.60 10.29
N GLU A 241 13.07 -31.20 9.73
CA GLU A 241 13.20 -32.15 8.63
C GLU A 241 13.16 -31.39 7.31
N VAL A 242 14.13 -31.67 6.44
CA VAL A 242 14.22 -31.07 5.11
C VAL A 242 14.12 -32.19 4.07
N GLN A 243 13.03 -32.17 3.30
CA GLN A 243 12.86 -33.04 2.16
C GLN A 243 13.67 -32.48 0.98
N THR A 244 14.80 -33.11 0.65
CA THR A 244 15.67 -32.74 -0.48
C THR A 244 15.44 -33.69 -1.66
N GLU A 245 15.98 -33.36 -2.84
CA GLU A 245 15.98 -34.27 -3.99
C GLU A 245 16.74 -35.59 -3.70
N GLY A 246 17.79 -35.52 -2.86
CA GLY A 246 18.59 -36.67 -2.45
C GLY A 246 18.02 -37.44 -1.25
N GLY A 247 16.79 -37.14 -0.84
CA GLY A 247 16.12 -37.74 0.31
C GLY A 247 16.01 -36.80 1.51
N LYS A 248 15.64 -37.38 2.64
CA LYS A 248 15.37 -36.66 3.89
C LYS A 248 16.67 -36.32 4.62
N LYS A 249 16.78 -35.09 5.11
CA LYS A 249 17.81 -34.66 6.07
C LYS A 249 17.16 -34.08 7.32
N VAL A 250 17.80 -34.23 8.46
CA VAL A 250 17.39 -33.63 9.73
C VAL A 250 18.45 -32.64 10.19
N VAL A 251 18.03 -31.40 10.42
CA VAL A 251 18.87 -30.32 10.96
C VAL A 251 18.49 -30.06 12.41
N ARG A 252 19.43 -30.27 13.33
CA ARG A 252 19.32 -29.87 14.74
C ARG A 252 19.85 -28.46 14.91
N PHE A 253 19.12 -27.61 15.63
CA PHE A 253 19.48 -26.21 15.84
C PHE A 253 19.39 -25.77 17.30
N LYS A 254 20.22 -24.80 17.69
CA LYS A 254 20.08 -24.10 18.98
C LYS A 254 19.03 -23.00 18.91
N GLN A 255 19.07 -22.19 17.85
CA GLN A 255 18.15 -21.10 17.56
C GLN A 255 17.57 -21.28 16.14
N ALA A 256 16.35 -20.80 15.90
CA ALA A 256 15.77 -20.78 14.56
C ALA A 256 15.11 -19.43 14.22
N ILE A 257 15.24 -19.00 12.97
CA ILE A 257 14.52 -17.84 12.41
C ILE A 257 13.61 -18.32 11.27
N ILE A 258 12.30 -18.14 11.44
CA ILE A 258 11.28 -18.46 10.45
C ILE A 258 11.11 -17.27 9.50
N ALA A 259 11.46 -17.47 8.22
CA ALA A 259 11.35 -16.47 7.16
C ALA A 259 10.64 -17.04 5.91
N ALA A 260 9.65 -17.92 6.11
CA ALA A 260 8.94 -18.64 5.04
C ALA A 260 7.95 -17.78 4.22
N GLY A 261 7.86 -16.48 4.52
CA GLY A 261 7.18 -15.48 3.70
C GLY A 261 5.67 -15.72 3.51
N SER A 262 5.18 -15.30 2.34
CA SER A 262 3.79 -15.36 1.91
C SER A 262 3.65 -15.92 0.49
N GLU A 263 2.42 -16.15 0.04
CA GLU A 263 2.07 -16.55 -1.33
C GLU A 263 0.84 -15.80 -1.84
N ALA A 264 0.58 -15.82 -3.15
CA ALA A 264 -0.59 -15.18 -3.74
C ALA A 264 -1.90 -15.83 -3.25
N VAL A 265 -2.92 -15.02 -3.00
CA VAL A 265 -4.26 -15.52 -2.64
C VAL A 265 -4.90 -16.18 -3.87
N LYS A 266 -5.40 -17.40 -3.69
CA LYS A 266 -6.21 -18.10 -4.69
C LYS A 266 -7.70 -17.86 -4.41
N LEU A 267 -8.45 -17.49 -5.45
CA LEU A 267 -9.91 -17.37 -5.39
C LEU A 267 -10.54 -18.71 -5.82
N PRO A 268 -11.34 -19.39 -4.97
CA PRO A 268 -11.81 -20.75 -5.25
C PRO A 268 -12.65 -20.92 -6.51
N PHE A 269 -13.30 -19.85 -6.99
CA PHE A 269 -14.18 -19.89 -8.16
C PHE A 269 -13.46 -19.59 -9.48
N ILE A 270 -12.18 -19.21 -9.45
CA ILE A 270 -11.39 -18.93 -10.64
C ILE A 270 -10.87 -20.27 -11.21
N PRO A 271 -11.00 -20.53 -12.53
CA PRO A 271 -10.57 -21.79 -13.12
C PRO A 271 -9.03 -21.90 -13.15
N GLU A 272 -8.54 -23.13 -13.07
CA GLU A 272 -7.14 -23.45 -13.35
C GLU A 272 -6.95 -23.49 -14.88
N ASP A 273 -6.37 -22.42 -15.44
CA ASP A 273 -6.09 -22.25 -16.86
C ASP A 273 -4.77 -21.46 -17.01
N PRO A 274 -3.89 -21.77 -17.98
CA PRO A 274 -2.62 -21.05 -18.17
C PRO A 274 -2.76 -19.55 -18.48
N ARG A 275 -3.96 -19.09 -18.87
CA ARG A 275 -4.31 -17.67 -19.07
C ARG A 275 -4.78 -16.99 -17.78
N VAL A 276 -4.99 -17.73 -16.70
CA VAL A 276 -5.20 -17.18 -15.36
C VAL A 276 -3.85 -17.24 -14.64
N VAL A 277 -3.32 -16.06 -14.29
CA VAL A 277 -1.99 -15.94 -13.70
C VAL A 277 -2.05 -15.16 -12.39
N ASP A 278 -1.10 -15.45 -11.51
CA ASP A 278 -0.72 -14.53 -10.43
C ASP A 278 0.42 -13.60 -10.90
N SER A 279 1.01 -12.86 -9.97
CA SER A 279 2.14 -11.98 -10.28
C SER A 279 3.35 -12.74 -10.84
N THR A 280 3.55 -14.01 -10.46
CA THR A 280 4.66 -14.83 -11.00
C THR A 280 4.43 -15.10 -12.48
N GLY A 281 3.24 -15.57 -12.84
CA GLY A 281 2.89 -15.85 -14.23
C GLY A 281 2.90 -14.60 -15.11
N ALA A 282 2.46 -13.45 -14.59
CA ALA A 282 2.58 -12.16 -15.29
C ALA A 282 4.05 -11.78 -15.57
N LEU A 283 4.94 -12.00 -14.60
CA LEU A 283 6.37 -11.70 -14.74
C LEU A 283 7.12 -12.65 -15.69
N GLU A 284 6.52 -13.74 -16.13
CA GLU A 284 7.09 -14.60 -17.17
C GLU A 284 6.99 -13.97 -18.56
N LEU A 285 6.09 -12.99 -18.77
CA LEU A 285 5.89 -12.32 -20.05
C LEU A 285 5.75 -13.31 -21.22
N ARG A 286 4.86 -14.30 -21.09
CA ARG A 286 4.66 -15.35 -22.11
C ARG A 286 4.17 -14.79 -23.44
N GLN A 287 3.34 -13.74 -23.38
CA GLN A 287 2.75 -13.06 -24.53
C GLN A 287 2.35 -11.62 -24.15
N ILE A 288 2.09 -10.78 -25.15
CA ILE A 288 1.35 -9.51 -24.98
C ILE A 288 -0.11 -9.81 -25.34
N PRO A 289 -1.04 -9.92 -24.37
CA PRO A 289 -2.45 -10.16 -24.64
C PRO A 289 -3.09 -8.95 -25.34
N GLN A 290 -4.14 -9.16 -26.14
CA GLN A 290 -4.91 -8.05 -26.70
C GLN A 290 -5.75 -7.38 -25.61
N ARG A 291 -6.42 -8.19 -24.77
CA ARG A 291 -7.15 -7.75 -23.58
C ARG A 291 -6.69 -8.50 -22.35
N MET A 292 -6.41 -7.76 -21.28
CA MET A 292 -6.04 -8.31 -19.98
C MET A 292 -6.91 -7.74 -18.87
N LEU A 293 -7.40 -8.61 -17.99
CA LEU A 293 -8.09 -8.22 -16.76
C LEU A 293 -7.11 -8.26 -15.60
N VAL A 294 -7.14 -7.25 -14.74
CA VAL A 294 -6.46 -7.24 -13.44
C VAL A 294 -7.53 -7.25 -12.33
N ILE A 295 -7.56 -8.34 -11.57
CA ILE A 295 -8.43 -8.50 -10.39
C ILE A 295 -7.69 -8.05 -9.15
N GLY A 296 -8.09 -6.90 -8.60
CA GLY A 296 -7.45 -6.23 -7.46
C GLY A 296 -6.73 -4.95 -7.89
N GLY A 297 -7.14 -3.83 -7.30
CA GLY A 297 -6.61 -2.48 -7.48
C GLY A 297 -5.45 -2.12 -6.56
N GLY A 298 -4.73 -3.13 -6.05
CA GLY A 298 -3.53 -2.96 -5.24
C GLY A 298 -2.28 -2.71 -6.07
N ILE A 299 -1.19 -2.31 -5.41
CA ILE A 299 0.09 -1.90 -6.02
C ILE A 299 0.58 -2.92 -7.06
N ILE A 300 0.65 -4.21 -6.71
CA ILE A 300 1.17 -5.27 -7.60
C ILE A 300 0.36 -5.35 -8.90
N GLY A 301 -0.97 -5.29 -8.80
CA GLY A 301 -1.87 -5.33 -9.96
C GLY A 301 -1.66 -4.13 -10.87
N LEU A 302 -1.57 -2.93 -10.30
CA LEU A 302 -1.41 -1.68 -11.04
C LEU A 302 -0.02 -1.52 -11.67
N GLU A 303 1.03 -2.00 -11.02
CA GLU A 303 2.37 -2.07 -11.60
C GLU A 303 2.38 -2.98 -12.85
N MET A 304 1.73 -4.16 -12.76
CA MET A 304 1.64 -5.06 -13.91
C MET A 304 0.71 -4.53 -15.00
N ALA A 305 -0.40 -3.90 -14.63
CA ALA A 305 -1.25 -3.17 -15.56
C ALA A 305 -0.45 -2.12 -16.35
N THR A 306 0.43 -1.37 -15.67
CA THR A 306 1.28 -0.35 -16.29
C THR A 306 2.21 -0.96 -17.33
N VAL A 307 2.95 -2.02 -16.98
CA VAL A 307 3.85 -2.72 -17.90
C VAL A 307 3.10 -3.24 -19.12
N TYR A 308 2.01 -3.99 -18.91
CA TYR A 308 1.28 -4.61 -20.02
C TYR A 308 0.56 -3.58 -20.91
N ALA A 309 0.04 -2.49 -20.34
CA ALA A 309 -0.54 -1.40 -21.11
C ALA A 309 0.49 -0.74 -22.04
N THR A 310 1.69 -0.42 -21.52
CA THR A 310 2.77 0.16 -22.34
C THR A 310 3.24 -0.79 -23.45
N LEU A 311 3.25 -2.11 -23.18
CA LEU A 311 3.58 -3.10 -24.21
C LEU A 311 2.46 -3.27 -25.26
N GLY A 312 1.28 -2.68 -25.05
CA GLY A 312 0.19 -2.60 -26.03
C GLY A 312 -1.08 -3.38 -25.67
N ALA A 313 -1.18 -3.95 -24.47
CA ALA A 313 -2.40 -4.64 -24.03
C ALA A 313 -3.48 -3.64 -23.61
N GLN A 314 -4.74 -3.92 -23.97
CA GLN A 314 -5.88 -3.19 -23.44
C GLN A 314 -6.22 -3.74 -22.03
N ILE A 315 -6.15 -2.89 -21.01
CA ILE A 315 -6.32 -3.31 -19.62
C ILE A 315 -7.68 -2.90 -19.05
N ASP A 316 -8.36 -3.86 -18.42
CA ASP A 316 -9.45 -3.59 -17.48
C ASP A 316 -8.96 -3.90 -16.06
N VAL A 317 -9.28 -3.03 -15.10
CA VAL A 317 -9.01 -3.24 -13.67
C VAL A 317 -10.33 -3.36 -12.93
N VAL A 318 -10.47 -4.37 -12.06
CA VAL A 318 -11.62 -4.53 -11.16
C VAL A 318 -11.16 -4.47 -9.70
N GLU A 319 -11.86 -3.67 -8.90
CA GLU A 319 -11.61 -3.50 -7.47
C GLU A 319 -12.95 -3.46 -6.72
N MET A 320 -13.02 -4.26 -5.65
CA MET A 320 -14.22 -4.37 -4.81
C MET A 320 -14.39 -3.13 -3.91
N LEU A 321 -13.28 -2.48 -3.55
CA LEU A 321 -13.27 -1.25 -2.78
C LEU A 321 -13.66 -0.03 -3.63
N ASP A 322 -13.88 1.09 -2.96
CA ASP A 322 -14.25 2.36 -3.56
C ASP A 322 -13.07 3.16 -4.14
N GLY A 323 -11.85 2.64 -4.04
CA GLY A 323 -10.65 3.27 -4.57
C GLY A 323 -9.48 2.30 -4.72
N LEU A 324 -8.49 2.75 -5.50
CA LEU A 324 -7.26 2.02 -5.75
C LEU A 324 -6.19 2.28 -4.68
N MET A 325 -5.13 1.48 -4.67
CA MET A 325 -3.96 1.63 -3.79
C MET A 325 -4.38 1.82 -2.32
N ALA A 326 -5.20 0.91 -1.80
CA ALA A 326 -5.67 0.98 -0.42
C ALA A 326 -4.49 1.16 0.55
N GLY A 327 -4.62 2.12 1.47
CA GLY A 327 -3.57 2.52 2.41
C GLY A 327 -2.86 3.83 2.06
N ALA A 328 -2.80 4.22 0.79
CA ALA A 328 -2.30 5.55 0.40
C ALA A 328 -3.37 6.63 0.65
N ASP A 329 -2.96 7.86 0.90
CA ASP A 329 -3.92 8.97 0.98
C ASP A 329 -4.59 9.24 -0.37
N ARG A 330 -5.87 9.61 -0.34
CA ARG A 330 -6.71 9.75 -1.55
C ARG A 330 -6.26 10.88 -2.47
N ASP A 331 -5.64 11.93 -1.94
CA ASP A 331 -5.10 13.03 -2.74
C ASP A 331 -3.93 12.60 -3.63
N LEU A 332 -3.05 11.72 -3.13
CA LEU A 332 -1.96 11.11 -3.91
C LEU A 332 -2.54 10.23 -5.03
N VAL A 333 -3.49 9.36 -4.68
CA VAL A 333 -4.11 8.42 -5.63
C VAL A 333 -4.87 9.16 -6.74
N LYS A 334 -5.56 10.26 -6.43
CA LYS A 334 -6.29 11.06 -7.42
C LYS A 334 -5.39 11.60 -8.53
N VAL A 335 -4.17 12.02 -8.22
CA VAL A 335 -3.19 12.47 -9.22
C VAL A 335 -2.84 11.30 -10.16
N TRP A 336 -2.52 10.15 -9.58
CA TRP A 336 -2.21 8.94 -10.34
C TRP A 336 -3.39 8.48 -11.21
N GLU A 337 -4.62 8.48 -10.68
CA GLU A 337 -5.84 8.09 -11.39
C GLU A 337 -6.10 9.01 -12.58
N LYS A 338 -5.96 10.33 -12.38
CA LYS A 338 -6.12 11.31 -13.46
C LYS A 338 -5.09 11.07 -14.57
N TYR A 339 -3.82 10.87 -14.22
CA TYR A 339 -2.75 10.62 -15.17
C TYR A 339 -2.97 9.33 -15.97
N ASN A 340 -3.40 8.26 -15.30
CA ASN A 340 -3.58 6.93 -15.88
C ASN A 340 -4.98 6.65 -16.43
N SER A 341 -5.91 7.59 -16.34
CA SER A 341 -7.28 7.44 -16.84
C SER A 341 -7.35 7.05 -18.33
N LYS A 342 -6.37 7.49 -19.13
CA LYS A 342 -6.23 7.14 -20.55
C LYS A 342 -5.48 5.82 -20.81
N ARG A 343 -4.78 5.28 -19.80
CA ARG A 343 -3.95 4.08 -19.91
C ARG A 343 -4.81 2.81 -19.87
N PHE A 344 -5.89 2.85 -19.09
CA PHE A 344 -6.77 1.70 -18.89
C PHE A 344 -8.08 1.89 -19.65
N ALA A 345 -8.60 0.80 -20.22
CA ALA A 345 -9.89 0.84 -20.89
C ALA A 345 -11.04 0.99 -19.90
N ASN A 346 -10.98 0.27 -18.77
CA ASN A 346 -11.93 0.42 -17.68
C ASN A 346 -11.25 0.27 -16.32
N VAL A 347 -11.71 1.07 -15.35
CA VAL A 347 -11.44 0.89 -13.92
C VAL A 347 -12.78 0.75 -13.20
N MET A 348 -13.10 -0.48 -12.82
CA MET A 348 -14.36 -0.87 -12.21
C MET A 348 -14.18 -0.94 -10.69
N LEU A 349 -14.40 0.20 -10.02
CA LEU A 349 -14.45 0.29 -8.56
C LEU A 349 -15.80 -0.19 -8.03
N LYS A 350 -15.88 -0.53 -6.73
CA LYS A 350 -17.09 -1.09 -6.09
C LYS A 350 -17.68 -2.26 -6.88
N THR A 351 -16.81 -3.05 -7.52
CA THR A 351 -17.20 -4.09 -8.45
C THR A 351 -16.55 -5.41 -8.07
N LYS A 352 -17.35 -6.45 -7.98
CA LYS A 352 -16.93 -7.79 -7.59
C LYS A 352 -16.90 -8.70 -8.81
N THR A 353 -15.84 -9.49 -8.94
CA THR A 353 -15.83 -10.63 -9.86
C THR A 353 -16.67 -11.77 -9.28
N THR A 354 -17.69 -12.22 -10.00
CA THR A 354 -18.64 -13.24 -9.53
C THR A 354 -18.40 -14.63 -10.12
N ALA A 355 -17.91 -14.69 -11.36
CA ALA A 355 -17.60 -15.94 -12.04
C ALA A 355 -16.47 -15.74 -13.06
N ALA A 356 -15.71 -16.81 -13.32
CA ALA A 356 -14.78 -16.88 -14.43
C ALA A 356 -14.87 -18.27 -15.09
N GLU A 357 -14.98 -18.30 -16.41
CA GLU A 357 -15.11 -19.53 -17.21
C GLU A 357 -14.04 -19.53 -18.30
N ALA A 358 -13.23 -20.59 -18.36
CA ALA A 358 -12.27 -20.79 -19.43
C ALA A 358 -12.97 -21.39 -20.66
N LYS A 359 -12.87 -20.70 -21.79
CA LYS A 359 -13.32 -21.17 -23.11
C LYS A 359 -12.14 -21.24 -24.08
N GLU A 360 -12.35 -21.85 -25.24
CA GLU A 360 -11.28 -22.00 -26.25
C GLU A 360 -10.67 -20.64 -26.64
N ASP A 361 -11.50 -19.61 -26.81
CA ASP A 361 -11.12 -18.29 -27.29
C ASP A 361 -10.77 -17.28 -26.18
N GLY A 362 -10.91 -17.62 -24.89
CA GLY A 362 -10.51 -16.71 -23.80
C GLY A 362 -11.09 -17.09 -22.44
N ILE A 363 -10.81 -16.25 -21.45
CA ILE A 363 -11.43 -16.32 -20.12
C ILE A 363 -12.60 -15.34 -20.08
N TYR A 364 -13.80 -15.85 -19.83
CA TYR A 364 -15.02 -15.06 -19.71
C TYR A 364 -15.28 -14.76 -18.24
N VAL A 365 -15.27 -13.48 -17.87
CA VAL A 365 -15.37 -13.04 -16.49
C VAL A 365 -16.65 -12.21 -16.30
N SER A 366 -17.42 -12.56 -15.28
CA SER A 366 -18.66 -11.87 -14.90
C SER A 366 -18.43 -10.98 -13.69
N PHE A 367 -19.10 -9.84 -13.68
CA PHE A 367 -18.96 -8.81 -12.66
C PHE A 367 -20.31 -8.42 -12.06
N GLU A 368 -20.27 -7.93 -10.82
CA GLU A 368 -21.43 -7.34 -10.12
C GLU A 368 -21.00 -6.02 -9.47
N GLY A 369 -21.73 -4.95 -9.71
CA GLY A 369 -21.43 -3.61 -9.22
C GLY A 369 -22.09 -2.52 -10.07
N GLU A 370 -22.07 -1.28 -9.61
CA GLU A 370 -22.73 -0.16 -10.28
C GLU A 370 -22.18 0.11 -11.69
N LYS A 371 -20.87 -0.12 -11.88
CA LYS A 371 -20.16 0.05 -13.17
C LYS A 371 -19.87 -1.28 -13.87
N ALA A 372 -20.44 -2.38 -13.39
CA ALA A 372 -20.19 -3.70 -13.95
C ALA A 372 -20.89 -3.84 -15.31
N PRO A 373 -20.20 -4.35 -16.36
CA PRO A 373 -20.87 -4.79 -17.57
C PRO A 373 -21.90 -5.87 -17.27
N ALA A 374 -23.06 -5.81 -17.94
CA ALA A 374 -24.14 -6.79 -17.73
C ALA A 374 -23.78 -8.20 -18.23
N GLU A 375 -22.98 -8.28 -19.30
CA GLU A 375 -22.54 -9.54 -19.89
C GLU A 375 -21.10 -9.88 -19.49
N ALA A 376 -20.79 -11.17 -19.45
CA ALA A 376 -19.44 -11.66 -19.21
C ALA A 376 -18.46 -11.12 -20.26
N GLN A 377 -17.33 -10.60 -19.80
CA GLN A 377 -16.30 -10.02 -20.66
C GLN A 377 -15.22 -11.04 -20.98
N ARG A 378 -14.79 -11.10 -22.25
CA ARG A 378 -13.71 -11.99 -22.73
C ARG A 378 -12.35 -11.32 -22.57
N TYR A 379 -11.41 -12.04 -21.94
CA TYR A 379 -10.02 -11.66 -21.77
C TYR A 379 -9.06 -12.72 -22.29
N ASP A 380 -7.92 -12.31 -22.84
CA ASP A 380 -6.86 -13.23 -23.27
C ASP A 380 -5.93 -13.63 -22.12
N LEU A 381 -5.89 -12.80 -21.07
CA LEU A 381 -5.13 -13.03 -19.84
C LEU A 381 -5.86 -12.41 -18.64
N VAL A 382 -5.89 -13.12 -17.51
CA VAL A 382 -6.47 -12.63 -16.25
C VAL A 382 -5.39 -12.70 -15.17
N LEU A 383 -5.01 -11.55 -14.62
CA LEU A 383 -4.13 -11.43 -13.46
C LEU A 383 -4.95 -11.36 -12.18
N VAL A 384 -4.77 -12.35 -11.29
CA VAL A 384 -5.34 -12.34 -9.94
C VAL A 384 -4.32 -11.72 -8.99
N ALA A 385 -4.60 -10.49 -8.53
CA ALA A 385 -3.72 -9.68 -7.68
C ALA A 385 -4.45 -9.18 -6.41
N VAL A 386 -5.31 -10.01 -5.82
CA VAL A 386 -6.18 -9.68 -4.66
C VAL A 386 -5.49 -9.73 -3.30
N GLY A 387 -4.16 -9.82 -3.28
CA GLY A 387 -3.36 -9.86 -2.06
C GLY A 387 -2.62 -11.18 -1.85
N ARG A 388 -2.06 -11.32 -0.64
CA ARG A 388 -1.13 -12.40 -0.28
C ARG A 388 -1.49 -12.98 1.08
N THR A 389 -1.23 -14.28 1.26
CA THR A 389 -1.45 -15.00 2.52
C THR A 389 -0.12 -15.51 3.10
N PRO A 390 0.12 -15.39 4.41
CA PRO A 390 1.34 -15.88 5.05
C PRO A 390 1.41 -17.43 5.09
N ASN A 391 2.63 -17.97 5.13
CA ASN A 391 2.89 -19.41 5.04
C ASN A 391 3.02 -20.14 6.40
N GLY A 392 2.64 -19.52 7.53
CA GLY A 392 2.88 -20.07 8.88
C GLY A 392 2.26 -21.47 9.11
N LYS A 393 1.16 -21.78 8.44
CA LYS A 393 0.48 -23.09 8.52
C LYS A 393 1.13 -24.20 7.68
N LYS A 394 2.23 -23.92 6.97
CA LYS A 394 2.82 -24.83 5.98
C LYS A 394 4.20 -25.37 6.36
N ILE A 395 4.67 -25.08 7.57
CA ILE A 395 6.05 -25.33 8.00
C ILE A 395 6.13 -26.27 9.22
N GLY A 396 5.02 -26.87 9.63
CA GLY A 396 4.95 -27.72 10.83
C GLY A 396 5.21 -26.96 12.14
N ALA A 397 4.96 -25.64 12.18
CA ALA A 397 5.23 -24.76 13.31
C ALA A 397 4.67 -25.29 14.64
N GLU A 398 3.49 -25.92 14.58
CA GLU A 398 2.83 -26.52 15.73
C GLU A 398 3.67 -27.60 16.41
N LYS A 399 4.46 -28.36 15.65
CA LYS A 399 5.35 -29.39 16.19
C LYS A 399 6.52 -28.80 16.95
N ALA A 400 6.92 -27.56 16.63
CA ALA A 400 7.90 -26.81 17.41
C ALA A 400 7.31 -26.10 18.63
N GLY A 401 5.99 -26.17 18.85
CA GLY A 401 5.30 -25.41 19.89
C GLY A 401 5.00 -23.96 19.51
N VAL A 402 5.25 -23.56 18.24
CA VAL A 402 5.03 -22.19 17.76
C VAL A 402 3.55 -21.97 17.46
N ALA A 403 2.99 -20.91 18.01
CA ALA A 403 1.62 -20.49 17.78
C ALA A 403 1.47 -19.83 16.39
N VAL A 404 0.45 -20.24 15.64
CA VAL A 404 0.11 -19.68 14.33
C VAL A 404 -1.34 -19.20 14.38
N THR A 405 -1.59 -17.96 13.97
CA THR A 405 -2.93 -17.37 13.95
C THR A 405 -3.84 -18.07 12.92
N ASP A 406 -5.15 -17.86 13.03
CA ASP A 406 -6.13 -18.39 12.06
C ASP A 406 -5.86 -17.92 10.63
N ARG A 407 -5.28 -16.73 10.48
CA ARG A 407 -4.90 -16.15 9.18
C ARG A 407 -3.54 -16.63 8.67
N GLY A 408 -2.83 -17.45 9.45
CA GLY A 408 -1.54 -18.04 9.08
C GLY A 408 -0.32 -17.19 9.42
N PHE A 409 -0.48 -16.07 10.12
CA PHE A 409 0.63 -15.28 10.66
C PHE A 409 1.21 -15.90 11.93
N ILE A 410 2.47 -15.57 12.22
CA ILE A 410 3.17 -15.91 13.48
C ILE A 410 3.42 -14.59 14.22
N ASP A 411 2.74 -14.40 15.35
CA ASP A 411 2.93 -13.20 16.17
C ASP A 411 4.30 -13.23 16.85
N VAL A 412 4.95 -12.07 16.93
CA VAL A 412 6.27 -11.91 17.54
C VAL A 412 6.35 -10.70 18.48
N ASP A 413 7.30 -10.73 19.40
CA ASP A 413 7.67 -9.57 20.21
C ASP A 413 8.59 -8.58 19.44
N LYS A 414 8.99 -7.48 20.07
CA LYS A 414 9.88 -6.48 19.44
C LYS A 414 11.30 -7.01 19.15
N GLN A 415 11.70 -8.13 19.72
CA GLN A 415 12.96 -8.81 19.40
C GLN A 415 12.77 -9.91 18.34
N MET A 416 11.60 -9.95 17.70
CA MET A 416 11.19 -10.93 16.70
C MET A 416 11.02 -12.35 17.26
N ARG A 417 10.92 -12.54 18.58
CA ARG A 417 10.70 -13.85 19.19
C ARG A 417 9.25 -14.28 19.05
N THR A 418 9.04 -15.55 18.74
CA THR A 418 7.72 -16.18 18.85
C THR A 418 7.38 -16.49 20.32
N ASN A 419 6.28 -17.20 20.58
CA ASN A 419 5.98 -17.73 21.91
C ASN A 419 7.00 -18.77 22.41
N VAL A 420 7.85 -19.32 21.52
CA VAL A 420 8.96 -20.22 21.87
C VAL A 420 10.25 -19.39 21.89
N PRO A 421 10.92 -19.19 23.05
CA PRO A 421 11.95 -18.15 23.21
C PRO A 421 13.17 -18.25 22.29
N HIS A 422 13.50 -19.45 21.81
CA HIS A 422 14.63 -19.70 20.92
C HIS A 422 14.23 -19.83 19.44
N ILE A 423 12.97 -19.52 19.12
CA ILE A 423 12.45 -19.48 17.76
C ILE A 423 11.90 -18.08 17.48
N PHE A 424 12.40 -17.49 16.41
CA PHE A 424 12.08 -16.16 15.92
C PHE A 424 11.29 -16.27 14.62
N ALA A 425 10.57 -15.22 14.23
CA ALA A 425 9.94 -15.12 12.92
C ALA A 425 10.05 -13.69 12.36
N ILE A 426 10.18 -13.55 11.04
CA ILE A 426 10.41 -12.27 10.36
C ILE A 426 9.72 -12.19 8.99
N GLY A 427 9.54 -10.98 8.48
CA GLY A 427 9.05 -10.69 7.14
C GLY A 427 7.54 -10.82 7.01
N ASP A 428 7.06 -11.22 5.83
CA ASP A 428 5.63 -11.30 5.53
C ASP A 428 4.86 -12.23 6.48
N ILE A 429 5.55 -13.23 7.05
CA ILE A 429 4.93 -14.26 7.88
C ILE A 429 4.48 -13.72 9.26
N VAL A 430 5.03 -12.58 9.70
CA VAL A 430 4.70 -12.01 11.03
C VAL A 430 3.65 -10.91 10.97
N GLY A 431 3.41 -10.31 9.81
CA GLY A 431 2.38 -9.28 9.69
C GLY A 431 2.59 -8.28 8.55
N GLN A 432 1.64 -7.36 8.45
CA GLN A 432 1.69 -6.23 7.53
C GLN A 432 2.62 -5.12 8.05
N PRO A 433 3.18 -4.27 7.17
CA PRO A 433 3.12 -4.37 5.71
C PRO A 433 4.08 -5.45 5.18
N MET A 434 3.66 -6.25 4.20
CA MET A 434 4.48 -7.30 3.56
C MET A 434 5.51 -6.70 2.58
N LEU A 435 6.58 -6.13 3.13
CA LEU A 435 7.59 -5.38 2.38
C LEU A 435 9.00 -5.92 2.63
N ALA A 436 9.82 -5.93 1.57
CA ALA A 436 11.16 -6.50 1.59
C ALA A 436 12.10 -5.76 2.57
N HIS A 437 12.06 -4.43 2.60
CA HIS A 437 12.88 -3.63 3.52
C HIS A 437 12.48 -3.84 4.97
N LYS A 438 11.18 -4.00 5.29
CA LYS A 438 10.76 -4.43 6.63
C LYS A 438 11.41 -5.77 7.00
N ALA A 439 11.29 -6.77 6.12
CA ALA A 439 11.82 -8.10 6.37
C ALA A 439 13.34 -8.10 6.61
N VAL A 440 14.11 -7.28 5.87
CA VAL A 440 15.56 -7.15 6.05
C VAL A 440 15.90 -6.61 7.44
N HIS A 441 15.24 -5.54 7.88
CA HIS A 441 15.50 -4.94 9.19
C HIS A 441 15.06 -5.86 10.35
N GLU A 442 13.90 -6.49 10.25
CA GLU A 442 13.45 -7.54 11.18
C GLU A 442 14.47 -8.69 11.24
N GLY A 443 15.04 -9.09 10.10
CA GLY A 443 16.05 -10.14 10.01
C GLY A 443 17.36 -9.82 10.74
N HIS A 444 17.83 -8.56 10.67
CA HIS A 444 19.00 -8.13 11.45
C HIS A 444 18.71 -8.18 12.95
N VAL A 445 17.57 -7.62 13.38
CA VAL A 445 17.16 -7.64 14.80
C VAL A 445 17.05 -9.07 15.33
N ALA A 446 16.43 -9.99 14.59
CA ALA A 446 16.28 -11.37 15.00
C ALA A 446 17.65 -12.08 15.15
N ALA A 447 18.57 -11.86 14.21
CA ALA A 447 19.91 -12.44 14.26
C ALA A 447 20.71 -11.92 15.47
N GLU A 448 20.66 -10.62 15.74
CA GLU A 448 21.32 -9.97 16.87
C GLU A 448 20.73 -10.41 18.21
N ALA A 449 19.39 -10.43 18.31
CA ALA A 449 18.69 -10.91 19.50
C ALA A 449 18.95 -12.40 19.79
N ALA A 450 19.06 -13.24 18.76
CA ALA A 450 19.41 -14.64 18.90
C ALA A 450 20.87 -14.86 19.33
N HIS A 451 21.77 -13.96 18.95
CA HIS A 451 23.16 -13.95 19.40
C HIS A 451 23.31 -13.48 20.87
N GLY A 452 22.29 -12.81 21.42
CA GLY A 452 22.27 -12.32 22.79
C GLY A 452 22.40 -10.80 22.91
N GLU A 453 22.38 -10.06 21.80
CA GLU A 453 22.36 -8.60 21.81
C GLU A 453 20.98 -8.06 22.20
N LYS A 454 20.95 -6.82 22.70
CA LYS A 454 19.71 -6.11 23.04
C LYS A 454 19.17 -5.36 21.82
N ALA A 455 18.86 -6.08 20.76
CA ALA A 455 18.28 -5.54 19.53
C ALA A 455 16.75 -5.56 19.58
N TYR A 456 16.11 -4.49 19.08
CA TYR A 456 14.66 -4.34 19.01
C TYR A 456 14.27 -3.73 17.67
N PHE A 457 13.13 -4.15 17.14
CA PHE A 457 12.49 -3.53 15.99
C PHE A 457 11.52 -2.46 16.51
N ASP A 458 11.98 -1.21 16.52
CA ASP A 458 11.28 -0.04 17.06
C ASP A 458 11.09 1.09 16.04
N ALA A 459 11.31 0.78 14.76
CA ALA A 459 11.05 1.69 13.64
C ALA A 459 9.65 2.30 13.76
N ILE A 460 9.59 3.62 13.71
CA ILE A 460 8.33 4.36 13.87
C ILE A 460 7.63 4.58 12.53
N GLN A 461 8.35 4.40 11.43
CA GLN A 461 7.79 4.36 10.09
C GLN A 461 8.40 3.26 9.22
N ILE A 462 7.61 2.79 8.25
CA ILE A 462 8.06 1.92 7.17
C ILE A 462 7.50 2.51 5.87
N PRO A 463 8.33 2.90 4.88
CA PRO A 463 7.83 3.51 3.66
C PRO A 463 7.09 2.48 2.79
N SER A 464 6.13 2.97 2.03
CA SER A 464 5.43 2.22 0.99
C SER A 464 5.52 2.98 -0.33
N VAL A 465 5.74 2.24 -1.42
CA VAL A 465 5.91 2.81 -2.75
C VAL A 465 5.17 1.94 -3.77
N ALA A 466 4.29 2.58 -4.54
CA ALA A 466 3.80 2.06 -5.80
C ALA A 466 4.70 2.59 -6.93
N TYR A 467 5.44 1.70 -7.59
CA TYR A 467 6.35 2.07 -8.69
C TYR A 467 5.60 2.15 -10.03
N THR A 468 4.37 2.64 -9.98
CA THR A 468 3.60 3.00 -11.18
C THR A 468 4.16 4.28 -11.81
N ASP A 469 3.56 4.76 -12.89
CA ASP A 469 3.88 6.06 -13.48
C ASP A 469 2.66 7.01 -13.46
N PRO A 470 2.69 8.13 -12.71
CA PRO A 470 3.72 8.52 -11.74
C PRO A 470 3.81 7.53 -10.55
N GLU A 471 4.92 7.58 -9.83
CA GLU A 471 5.08 6.81 -8.60
C GLU A 471 4.22 7.41 -7.49
N VAL A 472 3.75 6.58 -6.55
CA VAL A 472 3.05 7.02 -5.33
C VAL A 472 3.80 6.47 -4.12
N ALA A 473 4.43 7.35 -3.36
CA ALA A 473 5.24 6.99 -2.20
C ALA A 473 4.72 7.67 -0.94
N TRP A 474 4.77 6.98 0.20
CA TRP A 474 4.44 7.57 1.50
C TRP A 474 5.21 6.91 2.64
N ALA A 475 5.42 7.67 3.71
CA ALA A 475 6.08 7.24 4.94
C ALA A 475 5.42 7.88 6.16
N GLY A 476 5.55 7.23 7.31
CA GLY A 476 4.89 7.64 8.54
C GLY A 476 3.37 7.41 8.51
N LYS A 477 2.64 8.22 9.26
CA LYS A 477 1.18 8.12 9.36
C LYS A 477 0.52 8.85 8.19
N THR A 478 -0.50 8.25 7.60
CA THR A 478 -1.36 8.88 6.58
C THR A 478 -2.46 9.73 7.22
N GLU A 479 -3.12 10.59 6.45
CA GLU A 479 -4.23 11.42 6.97
C GLU A 479 -5.35 10.55 7.56
N ASP A 480 -5.68 9.44 6.91
CA ASP A 480 -6.72 8.51 7.38
C ASP A 480 -6.31 7.84 8.71
N GLN A 481 -5.04 7.48 8.86
CA GLN A 481 -4.52 6.93 10.12
C GLN A 481 -4.52 7.96 11.25
N LEU A 482 -4.17 9.22 10.95
CA LEU A 482 -4.18 10.31 11.92
C LEU A 482 -5.59 10.62 12.40
N LYS A 483 -6.56 10.71 11.48
CA LYS A 483 -7.98 10.88 11.80
C LYS A 483 -8.51 9.72 12.64
N ALA A 484 -8.21 8.48 12.25
CA ALA A 484 -8.64 7.29 13.00
C ALA A 484 -8.04 7.24 14.41
N ALA A 485 -6.81 7.74 14.59
CA ALA A 485 -6.14 7.82 15.88
C ALA A 485 -6.53 9.06 16.71
N GLY A 486 -7.34 9.99 16.17
CA GLY A 486 -7.70 11.23 16.84
C GLY A 486 -6.51 12.20 17.05
N ILE A 487 -5.46 12.09 16.23
CA ILE A 487 -4.27 12.95 16.31
C ILE A 487 -4.51 14.18 15.46
N LYS A 488 -4.38 15.37 16.06
CA LYS A 488 -4.45 16.64 15.34
C LYS A 488 -3.19 16.86 14.54
N TYR A 489 -3.36 17.20 13.27
CA TYR A 489 -2.23 17.38 12.36
C TYR A 489 -2.44 18.57 11.44
N GLY A 490 -1.34 19.27 11.20
CA GLY A 490 -1.19 20.25 10.14
C GLY A 490 -0.75 19.57 8.85
N LYS A 491 -1.28 20.04 7.71
CA LYS A 491 -0.92 19.55 6.37
C LYS A 491 -0.30 20.67 5.55
N ALA A 492 0.83 20.40 4.91
CA ALA A 492 1.42 21.25 3.89
C ALA A 492 1.63 20.47 2.59
N VAL A 493 1.24 21.08 1.47
CA VAL A 493 1.30 20.47 0.14
C VAL A 493 1.98 21.43 -0.82
N PHE A 494 3.17 21.06 -1.29
CA PHE A 494 3.87 21.78 -2.34
C PHE A 494 3.52 21.18 -3.71
N PRO A 495 2.73 21.89 -4.56
CA PRO A 495 2.35 21.40 -5.87
C PRO A 495 3.54 21.45 -6.84
N TRP A 496 3.77 20.40 -7.61
CA TRP A 496 4.89 20.38 -8.58
C TRP A 496 4.65 21.28 -9.79
N ALA A 497 3.44 21.79 -9.99
CA ALA A 497 3.15 22.92 -10.88
C ALA A 497 3.89 24.21 -10.51
N ALA A 498 4.45 24.31 -9.30
CA ALA A 498 5.35 25.40 -8.88
C ALA A 498 6.84 24.99 -8.88
N SER A 499 7.16 23.72 -9.18
CA SER A 499 8.55 23.26 -9.27
C SER A 499 9.11 23.51 -10.66
N GLY A 500 10.09 24.40 -10.77
CA GLY A 500 10.82 24.61 -12.02
C GLY A 500 11.42 23.32 -12.58
N ARG A 501 11.86 22.39 -11.70
CA ARG A 501 12.37 21.08 -12.13
C ARG A 501 11.29 20.18 -12.71
N ALA A 502 10.13 20.07 -12.06
CA ALA A 502 9.05 19.21 -12.52
C ALA A 502 8.48 19.70 -13.87
N ILE A 503 8.31 21.03 -14.01
CA ILE A 503 7.92 21.66 -15.28
C ILE A 503 8.95 21.38 -16.38
N ALA A 504 10.25 21.53 -16.09
CA ALA A 504 11.31 21.26 -17.06
C ALA A 504 11.36 19.79 -17.50
N ASN A 505 10.97 18.86 -16.63
CA ASN A 505 10.82 17.44 -16.96
C ASN A 505 9.52 17.13 -17.72
N GLY A 506 8.58 18.08 -17.83
CA GLY A 506 7.24 17.87 -18.41
C GLY A 506 6.33 16.98 -17.54
N ARG A 507 6.58 16.95 -16.22
CA ARG A 507 5.93 16.05 -15.25
C ARG A 507 5.55 16.79 -13.96
N ASP A 508 4.78 17.86 -14.12
CA ASP A 508 4.35 18.79 -13.08
C ASP A 508 2.99 18.43 -12.45
N GLU A 509 2.39 17.29 -12.82
CA GLU A 509 1.12 16.82 -12.27
C GLU A 509 1.17 16.43 -10.78
N GLY A 510 2.39 16.22 -10.27
CA GLY A 510 2.68 15.72 -8.94
C GLY A 510 2.58 16.74 -7.79
N PHE A 511 2.86 16.26 -6.59
CA PHE A 511 3.07 17.11 -5.41
C PHE A 511 3.86 16.38 -4.32
N THR A 512 4.39 17.16 -3.39
CA THR A 512 4.97 16.69 -2.13
C THR A 512 4.11 17.17 -0.96
N LYS A 513 3.71 16.24 -0.09
CA LYS A 513 2.90 16.49 1.10
C LYS A 513 3.64 16.09 2.36
N LEU A 514 3.63 16.98 3.36
CA LEU A 514 4.11 16.70 4.72
C LEU A 514 2.96 16.89 5.72
N LEU A 515 2.97 16.04 6.74
CA LEU A 515 2.01 16.03 7.84
C LEU A 515 2.76 16.26 9.15
N PHE A 516 2.37 17.31 9.87
CA PHE A 516 3.00 17.73 11.11
C PHE A 516 2.03 17.57 12.27
N ASP A 517 2.51 17.08 13.41
CA ASP A 517 1.75 17.06 14.65
C ASP A 517 1.52 18.50 15.16
N GLU A 518 0.27 18.90 15.42
CA GLU A 518 -0.01 20.29 15.82
C GLU A 518 0.50 20.66 17.21
N GLU A 519 0.69 19.67 18.10
CA GLU A 519 1.14 19.92 19.49
C GLU A 519 2.66 19.99 19.58
N THR A 520 3.36 19.10 18.87
CA THR A 520 4.81 18.93 18.96
C THR A 520 5.57 19.52 17.79
N HIS A 521 4.88 19.95 16.72
CA HIS A 521 5.45 20.47 15.48
C HIS A 521 6.26 19.48 14.65
N ARG A 522 6.35 18.22 15.08
CA ARG A 522 7.15 17.18 14.43
C ARG A 522 6.49 16.70 13.16
N VAL A 523 7.30 16.37 12.16
CA VAL A 523 6.84 15.59 11.01
C VAL A 523 6.46 14.18 11.47
N ILE A 524 5.23 13.77 11.17
CA ILE A 524 4.68 12.47 11.56
C ILE A 524 4.27 11.62 10.36
N GLY A 525 4.34 12.20 9.16
CA GLY A 525 4.17 11.48 7.91
C GLY A 525 4.34 12.38 6.70
N GLY A 526 4.37 11.78 5.53
CA GLY A 526 4.41 12.49 4.27
C GLY A 526 4.14 11.57 3.09
N GLY A 527 3.78 12.17 1.96
CA GLY A 527 3.48 11.47 0.73
C GLY A 527 3.94 12.28 -0.48
N ILE A 528 4.40 11.58 -1.51
CA ILE A 528 4.90 12.16 -2.75
C ILE A 528 4.24 11.39 -3.89
N VAL A 529 3.69 12.11 -4.87
CA VAL A 529 3.22 11.56 -6.13
C VAL A 529 3.92 12.27 -7.28
N GLY A 530 4.60 11.51 -8.14
CA GLY A 530 5.39 12.06 -9.23
C GLY A 530 6.58 11.18 -9.62
N LEU A 531 7.39 11.65 -10.57
CA LEU A 531 8.64 10.99 -10.95
C LEU A 531 9.58 10.85 -9.74
N ASN A 532 10.20 9.68 -9.60
CA ASN A 532 11.17 9.37 -8.54
C ASN A 532 10.64 9.50 -7.10
N ALA A 533 9.32 9.53 -6.88
CA ALA A 533 8.74 9.67 -5.55
C ALA A 533 9.27 8.63 -4.55
N GLY A 534 9.53 7.40 -5.01
CA GLY A 534 10.10 6.31 -4.22
C GLY A 534 11.54 6.54 -3.78
N ASP A 535 12.33 7.33 -4.52
CA ASP A 535 13.67 7.74 -4.10
C ASP A 535 13.59 8.90 -3.11
N LEU A 536 12.74 9.88 -3.39
CA LEU A 536 12.58 11.11 -2.61
C LEU A 536 12.01 10.88 -1.20
N ILE A 537 11.14 9.88 -1.03
CA ILE A 537 10.50 9.59 0.27
C ILE A 537 11.51 9.23 1.37
N SER A 538 12.74 8.85 1.00
CA SER A 538 13.82 8.49 1.93
C SER A 538 14.18 9.62 2.90
N GLU A 539 14.08 10.89 2.49
CA GLU A 539 14.32 12.01 3.40
C GLU A 539 13.18 12.15 4.43
N VAL A 540 11.92 11.97 4.00
CA VAL A 540 10.76 11.98 4.91
C VAL A 540 10.88 10.85 5.94
N CYS A 541 11.31 9.66 5.50
CA CYS A 541 11.62 8.53 6.37
C CYS A 541 12.61 8.93 7.48
N LEU A 542 13.73 9.54 7.11
CA LEU A 542 14.75 9.99 8.06
C LEU A 542 14.20 11.09 8.99
N ALA A 543 13.50 12.07 8.44
CA ALA A 543 12.96 13.19 9.21
C ALA A 543 11.97 12.71 10.30
N VAL A 544 11.10 11.75 9.96
CA VAL A 544 10.18 11.13 10.93
C VAL A 544 10.98 10.40 12.02
N GLU A 545 11.91 9.51 11.64
CA GLU A 545 12.76 8.75 12.59
C GLU A 545 13.56 9.66 13.54
N MET A 546 14.06 10.80 13.04
CA MET A 546 14.79 11.80 13.83
C MET A 546 13.87 12.66 14.71
N GLY A 547 12.55 12.60 14.51
CA GLY A 547 11.59 13.47 15.17
C GLY A 547 11.78 14.95 14.80
N ALA A 548 12.21 15.22 13.57
CA ALA A 548 12.44 16.57 13.05
C ALA A 548 11.13 17.37 12.99
N ASP A 549 11.24 18.70 13.09
CA ASP A 549 10.11 19.61 12.89
C ASP A 549 10.15 20.28 11.50
N ALA A 550 9.14 21.10 11.20
CA ALA A 550 9.07 21.84 9.94
C ALA A 550 10.23 22.83 9.75
N THR A 551 10.79 23.38 10.84
CA THR A 551 11.92 24.30 10.79
C THR A 551 13.21 23.57 10.44
N ASP A 552 13.45 22.38 11.00
CA ASP A 552 14.60 21.53 10.66
C ASP A 552 14.64 21.21 9.15
N ILE A 553 13.49 20.81 8.61
CA ILE A 553 13.36 20.49 7.18
C ILE A 553 13.44 21.75 6.33
N GLY A 554 12.67 22.80 6.66
CA GLY A 554 12.60 24.02 5.86
C GLY A 554 13.88 24.86 5.86
N LYS A 555 14.74 24.76 6.88
CA LYS A 555 16.04 25.43 6.90
C LYS A 555 17.18 24.59 6.34
N THR A 556 16.92 23.32 6.03
CA THR A 556 17.89 22.51 5.28
C THR A 556 17.97 23.06 3.86
N ILE A 557 19.19 23.38 3.40
CA ILE A 557 19.39 23.90 2.04
C ILE A 557 19.38 22.73 1.06
N HIS A 558 18.22 22.43 0.49
CA HIS A 558 18.09 21.47 -0.61
C HIS A 558 18.72 22.01 -1.91
N PRO A 559 19.29 21.15 -2.76
CA PRO A 559 19.84 21.57 -4.04
C PRO A 559 18.75 22.03 -5.02
N HIS A 560 19.01 23.11 -5.75
CA HIS A 560 18.12 23.68 -6.77
C HIS A 560 18.78 23.66 -8.17
N PRO A 561 18.04 23.33 -9.27
CA PRO A 561 16.66 22.85 -9.30
C PRO A 561 16.57 21.31 -9.19
N THR A 562 15.81 20.80 -8.22
CA THR A 562 15.56 19.36 -8.03
C THR A 562 14.09 19.04 -7.71
N LEU A 563 13.70 17.77 -7.80
CA LEU A 563 12.40 17.35 -7.24
C LEU A 563 12.47 17.24 -5.71
N GLY A 564 13.66 16.94 -5.16
CA GLY A 564 13.86 16.77 -3.72
C GLY A 564 13.64 18.05 -2.90
N GLU A 565 13.97 19.23 -3.44
CA GLU A 565 13.73 20.50 -2.74
C GLU A 565 12.25 20.77 -2.42
N SER A 566 11.32 20.07 -3.09
CA SER A 566 9.89 20.15 -2.76
C SER A 566 9.55 19.67 -1.34
N ILE A 567 10.42 18.88 -0.70
CA ILE A 567 10.31 18.47 0.70
C ILE A 567 10.59 19.68 1.61
N GLY A 568 11.69 20.40 1.36
CA GLY A 568 12.02 21.67 2.02
C GLY A 568 10.91 22.70 1.83
N MET A 569 10.47 22.92 0.58
CA MET A 569 9.43 23.88 0.26
C MET A 569 8.06 23.53 0.89
N ALA A 570 7.72 22.24 1.03
CA ALA A 570 6.53 21.83 1.76
C ALA A 570 6.63 22.18 3.26
N ALA A 571 7.82 22.08 3.85
CA ALA A 571 8.04 22.49 5.24
C ALA A 571 8.03 24.02 5.41
N GLU A 572 8.69 24.77 4.51
CA GLU A 572 8.61 26.23 4.45
C GLU A 572 7.16 26.73 4.28
N LEU A 573 6.36 25.99 3.50
CA LEU A 573 4.95 26.27 3.31
C LEU A 573 4.15 26.04 4.60
N TYR A 574 4.56 25.10 5.45
CA TYR A 574 3.94 24.94 6.76
C TYR A 574 4.28 26.10 7.71
N GLU A 575 5.52 26.57 7.67
CA GLU A 575 6.05 27.69 8.45
C GLU A 575 5.59 29.07 7.94
N GLY A 576 4.98 29.14 6.76
CA GLY A 576 4.54 30.39 6.13
C GLY A 576 5.68 31.26 5.61
N VAL A 577 6.82 30.64 5.25
CA VAL A 577 8.02 31.32 4.72
C VAL A 577 8.35 30.96 3.28
N CYS A 578 7.62 30.02 2.66
CA CYS A 578 7.83 29.63 1.27
C CYS A 578 7.58 30.81 0.31
N THR A 579 8.57 31.14 -0.51
CA THR A 579 8.52 32.28 -1.45
C THR A 579 8.21 31.88 -2.90
N ASP A 580 8.15 30.59 -3.20
CA ASP A 580 7.86 30.04 -4.53
C ASP A 580 6.36 29.83 -4.80
N LEU A 581 5.52 30.16 -3.81
CA LEU A 581 4.07 30.12 -3.88
C LEU A 581 3.47 31.48 -3.52
N PRO A 582 2.22 31.78 -3.92
CA PRO A 582 1.53 32.99 -3.48
C PRO A 582 1.55 33.14 -1.96
N PRO A 583 1.63 34.38 -1.45
CA PRO A 583 1.76 34.63 -0.02
C PRO A 583 0.62 33.97 0.75
N GLN A 584 0.97 33.16 1.74
CA GLN A 584 -0.01 32.58 2.63
C GLN A 584 -0.62 33.68 3.51
N LYS A 585 -1.93 33.61 3.74
CA LYS A 585 -2.55 34.43 4.79
C LYS A 585 -1.91 34.05 6.12
N LYS A 586 -1.38 35.04 6.86
CA LYS A 586 -0.88 34.82 8.22
C LYS A 586 -1.97 34.13 9.04
N LYS A 587 -1.67 32.96 9.58
CA LYS A 587 -2.51 32.26 10.57
C LYS A 587 -2.53 33.02 11.89
#